data_AF-A0A1B6JSD0-F1
#
_entry.id   AF-A0A1B6JSD0-F1
#
_cell.length_a   1.000
_cell.length_b   1.000
_cell.length_c   1.000
_cell.angle_alpha   90.00
_cell.angle_beta   90.00
_cell.angle_gamma   90.00
#
_symmetry.space_group_name_H-M   'P 1'
#
loop_
_entity.id
_entity.type
_entity.pdbx_description
1 polymer ?
#
loop_
_entity_poly.entity_id
_entity_poly.type
_entity_poly.pdbx_seq_one_letter_code
_entity_poly.pdbx_strand_id
1 'polypeptide(L)'
;AAHRRRPAVFLARLDDLNLDDTVPEGVLPIEISIEKNNIIIYPGFQPNVVFTHNIALIKLKFDLRITNSVRPICLPTPDFKERSFTGETVYFTSWGQTDDDNERNPKRKRRFEPVLHEISGQVIDQEVCSINYRGYQTTDTPYIISEELICAAVTVNKSCQGDIGSPLMLKHDGNFFLLGIVATDYRCFDEYYPRLFTKLSLYMDWIVANLKF
;
A
#
# COMPACT_ATOMS: atom_id res chain seq x y z
N ALA A 1 -2.51 5.42 -0.99
CA ALA A 1 -2.18 5.68 -2.40
C ALA A 1 -3.12 6.75 -2.98
N ALA A 2 -2.61 7.64 -3.84
CA ALA A 2 -3.34 8.80 -4.35
C ALA A 2 -4.52 8.44 -5.27
N HIS A 3 -4.37 7.41 -6.11
CA HIS A 3 -5.37 7.03 -7.11
C HIS A 3 -6.61 6.31 -6.55
N ARG A 4 -6.67 6.01 -5.24
CA ARG A 4 -7.87 5.40 -4.63
C ARG A 4 -9.10 6.28 -4.83
N ARG A 5 -10.24 5.64 -5.09
CA ARG A 5 -11.55 6.31 -5.22
C ARG A 5 -11.88 7.07 -3.93
N ARG A 6 -12.46 8.25 -4.08
CA ARG A 6 -12.76 9.18 -2.97
C ARG A 6 -14.25 9.49 -2.94
N PRO A 7 -15.05 8.70 -2.22
CA PRO A 7 -16.43 9.11 -1.93
C PRO A 7 -16.42 10.39 -1.08
N ALA A 8 -17.57 11.06 -0.99
CA ALA A 8 -17.70 12.31 -0.23
C ALA A 8 -17.28 12.17 1.25
N VAL A 9 -17.50 10.98 1.82
CA VAL A 9 -17.04 10.57 3.15
C VAL A 9 -16.58 9.11 3.04
N PHE A 10 -15.46 8.78 3.66
CA PHE A 10 -15.07 7.38 3.91
C PHE A 10 -14.54 7.22 5.34
N LEU A 11 -14.62 6.00 5.85
CA LEU A 11 -14.18 5.64 7.19
C LEU A 11 -12.78 5.02 7.13
N ALA A 12 -11.92 5.41 8.07
CA ALA A 12 -10.72 4.67 8.42
C ALA A 12 -11.04 3.81 9.64
N ARG A 13 -10.75 2.52 9.55
CA ARG A 13 -10.89 1.54 10.63
C ARG A 13 -9.48 1.13 11.09
N LEU A 14 -9.22 1.24 12.38
CA LEU A 14 -7.91 0.98 13.00
C LEU A 14 -8.08 -0.07 14.11
N ASP A 15 -6.99 -0.75 14.45
CA ASP A 15 -7.00 -1.84 15.44
C ASP A 15 -7.98 -2.96 15.07
N ASP A 16 -7.86 -3.42 13.82
CA ASP A 16 -8.77 -4.38 13.26
C ASP A 16 -7.95 -5.59 12.83
N LEU A 17 -8.44 -6.79 13.13
CA LEU A 17 -7.84 -8.03 12.68
C LEU A 17 -8.85 -8.82 11.83
N ASN A 18 -10.14 -8.77 12.19
CA ASN A 18 -11.21 -9.39 11.45
C ASN A 18 -12.33 -8.40 11.06
N LEU A 19 -12.57 -8.26 9.76
CA LEU A 19 -13.63 -7.42 9.19
C LEU A 19 -15.04 -7.97 9.44
N ASP A 20 -15.18 -9.20 9.93
CA ASP A 20 -16.45 -9.76 10.38
C ASP A 20 -16.74 -9.40 11.84
N ASP A 21 -17.51 -8.33 12.03
CA ASP A 21 -17.92 -7.81 13.35
C ASP A 21 -18.72 -8.82 14.20
N THR A 22 -19.16 -9.95 13.63
CA THR A 22 -19.83 -11.00 14.39
C THR A 22 -18.85 -11.90 15.15
N VAL A 23 -17.55 -11.83 14.83
CA VAL A 23 -16.50 -12.58 15.50
C VAL A 23 -15.96 -11.76 16.68
N PRO A 24 -16.09 -12.22 17.94
CA PRO A 24 -15.60 -11.46 19.08
C PRO A 24 -14.07 -11.46 19.15
N GLU A 25 -13.43 -10.32 18.86
CA GLU A 25 -11.97 -10.16 18.94
C GLU A 25 -11.49 -9.56 20.28
N GLY A 26 -12.41 -9.29 21.21
CA GLY A 26 -12.10 -8.73 22.54
C GLY A 26 -11.78 -7.24 22.56
N VAL A 27 -11.53 -6.61 21.41
CA VAL A 27 -11.38 -5.17 21.22
C VAL A 27 -12.22 -4.76 20.01
N LEU A 28 -12.97 -3.66 20.13
CA LEU A 28 -13.68 -3.07 18.99
C LEU A 28 -12.72 -2.18 18.21
N PRO A 29 -12.79 -2.19 16.88
CA PRO A 29 -11.98 -1.34 16.03
C PRO A 29 -12.33 0.14 16.27
N ILE A 30 -11.34 1.00 16.08
CA ILE A 30 -11.54 2.46 16.12
C ILE A 30 -11.95 2.92 14.73
N GLU A 31 -13.17 3.46 14.61
CA GLU A 31 -13.67 4.04 13.37
C GLU A 31 -13.54 5.57 13.38
N ILE A 32 -12.97 6.11 12.31
CA ILE A 32 -12.72 7.54 12.15
C ILE A 32 -13.24 7.98 10.78
N SER A 33 -14.20 8.89 10.77
CA SER A 33 -14.65 9.54 9.55
C SER A 33 -13.57 10.45 8.96
N ILE A 34 -13.24 10.23 7.69
CA ILE A 34 -12.27 11.03 6.94
C ILE A 34 -13.03 11.98 6.01
N GLU A 35 -12.82 13.28 6.24
CA GLU A 35 -13.35 14.34 5.40
C GLU A 35 -12.44 14.54 4.18
N LYS A 36 -13.03 14.81 3.01
CA LYS A 36 -12.27 15.00 1.75
C LYS A 36 -11.19 16.08 1.86
N ASN A 37 -11.43 17.13 2.62
CA ASN A 37 -10.50 18.25 2.81
C ASN A 37 -9.27 17.86 3.65
N ASN A 38 -9.30 16.73 4.34
CA ASN A 38 -8.17 16.21 5.11
C ASN A 38 -7.24 15.32 4.28
N ILE A 39 -7.48 15.18 2.97
CA ILE A 39 -6.66 14.37 2.08
C ILE A 39 -5.71 15.27 1.33
N ILE A 40 -4.41 15.09 1.57
CA ILE A 40 -3.34 15.85 0.93
C ILE A 40 -2.71 14.94 -0.12
N ILE A 41 -2.96 15.23 -1.40
CA ILE A 41 -2.32 14.50 -2.51
C ILE A 41 -0.93 15.07 -2.73
N TYR A 42 0.05 14.23 -3.01
CA TYR A 42 1.32 14.71 -3.50
C TYR A 42 1.13 15.52 -4.79
N PRO A 43 1.63 16.77 -4.88
CA PRO A 43 1.38 17.65 -6.03
C PRO A 43 1.84 17.09 -7.37
N GLY A 44 2.86 16.23 -7.38
CA GLY A 44 3.35 15.58 -8.59
C GLY A 44 2.48 14.41 -9.09
N PHE A 45 1.44 13.99 -8.35
CA PHE A 45 0.59 12.88 -8.77
C PHE A 45 -0.08 13.14 -10.12
N GLN A 46 0.15 12.24 -11.07
CA GLN A 46 -0.41 12.31 -12.43
C GLN A 46 -1.37 11.13 -12.65
N PRO A 47 -2.70 11.34 -12.68
CA PRO A 47 -3.66 10.25 -12.76
C PRO A 47 -3.62 9.48 -14.10
N ASN A 48 -3.08 10.10 -15.15
CA ASN A 48 -2.98 9.53 -16.48
C ASN A 48 -1.61 8.87 -16.76
N VAL A 49 -0.66 8.98 -15.82
CA VAL A 49 0.63 8.30 -15.92
C VAL A 49 0.64 7.15 -14.93
N VAL A 50 0.96 5.97 -15.44
CA VAL A 50 0.80 4.71 -14.72
C VAL A 50 1.63 4.73 -13.42
N PHE A 51 0.92 4.84 -12.30
CA PHE A 51 1.42 4.75 -10.93
C PHE A 51 2.49 5.76 -10.49
N THR A 52 2.70 6.82 -11.27
CA THR A 52 3.63 7.89 -10.93
C THR A 52 3.15 8.72 -9.76
N HIS A 53 4.05 8.99 -8.81
CA HIS A 53 3.82 9.86 -7.66
C HIS A 53 2.57 9.52 -6.83
N ASN A 54 2.30 8.23 -6.69
CA ASN A 54 1.03 7.69 -6.21
C ASN A 54 0.89 7.66 -4.67
N ILE A 55 1.12 8.80 -4.02
CA ILE A 55 1.08 8.96 -2.56
C ILE A 55 0.15 10.10 -2.14
N ALA A 56 -0.52 9.89 -1.02
CA ALA A 56 -1.38 10.88 -0.37
C ALA A 56 -1.32 10.68 1.14
N LEU A 57 -1.48 11.77 1.88
CA LEU A 57 -1.63 11.76 3.34
C LEU A 57 -3.10 11.96 3.69
N ILE A 58 -3.50 11.37 4.82
CA ILE A 58 -4.81 11.59 5.43
C ILE A 58 -4.58 12.19 6.81
N LYS A 59 -5.10 13.39 7.02
CA LYS A 59 -5.09 14.05 8.32
C LYS A 59 -6.31 13.60 9.12
N LEU A 60 -6.09 13.01 10.28
CA LEU A 60 -7.19 12.68 11.18
C LEU A 60 -7.75 13.97 11.79
N LYS A 61 -9.06 13.96 12.05
CA LYS A 61 -9.74 15.11 12.66
C LYS A 61 -9.32 15.33 14.11
N PHE A 62 -8.96 14.25 14.80
CA PHE A 62 -8.54 14.23 16.18
C PHE A 62 -7.29 13.36 16.32
N ASP A 63 -6.47 13.68 17.32
CA ASP A 63 -5.31 12.87 17.65
C ASP A 63 -5.74 11.51 18.19
N LEU A 64 -5.05 10.47 17.75
CA LEU A 64 -5.27 9.13 18.25
C LEU A 64 -4.43 8.88 19.48
N ARG A 65 -5.04 8.27 20.48
CA ARG A 65 -4.31 7.75 21.63
C ARG A 65 -3.53 6.51 21.20
N ILE A 66 -2.22 6.54 21.40
CA ILE A 66 -1.35 5.37 21.22
C ILE A 66 -1.70 4.33 22.29
N THR A 67 -1.88 3.08 21.85
CA THR A 67 -2.16 1.93 22.71
C THR A 67 -1.16 0.80 22.44
N ASN A 68 -1.41 -0.39 22.97
CA ASN A 68 -0.61 -1.57 22.62
C ASN A 68 -0.90 -2.09 21.22
N SER A 69 -2.10 -1.82 20.71
CA SER A 69 -2.60 -2.31 19.44
C SER A 69 -2.63 -1.23 18.35
N VAL A 70 -2.72 0.05 18.74
CA VAL A 70 -2.60 1.20 17.85
C VAL A 70 -1.26 1.87 18.07
N ARG A 71 -0.32 1.66 17.14
CA ARG A 71 1.00 2.28 17.15
C ARG A 71 1.40 2.75 15.76
N PRO A 72 2.11 3.90 15.65
CA PRO A 72 2.65 4.33 14.38
C PRO A 72 3.76 3.39 13.91
N ILE A 73 3.90 3.23 12.60
CA ILE A 73 5.06 2.60 11.96
C ILE A 73 6.19 3.63 11.82
N CYS A 74 7.45 3.19 11.83
CA CYS A 74 8.57 4.09 11.57
C CYS A 74 8.56 4.55 10.10
N LEU A 75 8.88 5.82 9.87
CA LEU A 75 9.10 6.35 8.52
C LEU A 75 10.56 6.13 8.09
N PRO A 76 10.85 6.04 6.78
CA PRO A 76 12.21 5.91 6.26
C PRO A 76 13.17 6.97 6.82
N THR A 77 14.36 6.52 7.21
CA THR A 77 15.47 7.41 7.60
C THR A 77 16.17 7.98 6.35
N PRO A 78 16.97 9.06 6.48
CA PRO A 78 17.60 9.69 5.32
C PRO A 78 18.46 8.75 4.45
N ASP A 79 19.12 7.76 5.04
CA ASP A 79 19.93 6.76 4.34
C ASP A 79 19.09 5.80 3.46
N PHE A 80 17.77 5.73 3.67
CA PHE A 80 16.88 4.87 2.88
C PHE A 80 16.63 5.41 1.46
N LYS A 81 16.98 6.66 1.18
CA LYS A 81 16.75 7.27 -0.14
C LYS A 81 17.56 6.57 -1.23
N GLU A 82 18.85 6.41 -0.99
CA GLU A 82 19.83 5.84 -1.94
C GLU A 82 20.04 4.33 -1.76
N ARG A 83 19.48 3.73 -0.69
CA ARG A 83 19.58 2.28 -0.47
C ARG A 83 18.70 1.53 -1.47
N SER A 84 19.29 0.48 -2.05
CA SER A 84 18.62 -0.42 -3.01
C SER A 84 17.63 -1.38 -2.35
N PHE A 85 17.92 -1.83 -1.12
CA PHE A 85 17.18 -2.88 -0.40
C PHE A 85 17.09 -4.24 -1.11
N THR A 86 17.67 -4.42 -2.30
CA THR A 86 17.64 -5.70 -3.04
C THR A 86 18.07 -6.87 -2.15
N GLY A 87 17.26 -7.92 -2.15
CA GLY A 87 17.46 -9.12 -1.32
C GLY A 87 16.97 -9.01 0.13
N GLU A 88 16.60 -7.81 0.60
CA GLU A 88 16.01 -7.64 1.93
C GLU A 88 14.63 -8.28 2.00
N THR A 89 14.37 -8.97 3.11
CA THR A 89 13.04 -9.51 3.41
C THR A 89 12.10 -8.40 3.82
N VAL A 90 10.96 -8.34 3.16
CA VAL A 90 9.91 -7.35 3.39
C VAL A 90 8.59 -8.04 3.67
N TYR A 91 7.71 -7.32 4.36
CA TYR A 91 6.41 -7.81 4.81
C TYR A 91 5.31 -6.90 4.30
N PHE A 92 4.21 -7.52 3.93
CA PHE A 92 3.04 -6.86 3.38
C PHE A 92 1.81 -7.38 4.12
N THR A 93 0.94 -6.48 4.58
CA THR A 93 -0.30 -6.89 5.28
C THR A 93 -1.55 -6.40 4.57
N SER A 94 -2.55 -7.28 4.45
CA SER A 94 -3.86 -6.91 3.89
C SER A 94 -4.96 -7.96 4.10
N TRP A 95 -6.20 -7.52 3.88
CA TRP A 95 -7.43 -8.31 3.86
C TRP A 95 -7.89 -8.72 2.46
N GLY A 96 -7.01 -8.71 1.46
CA GLY A 96 -7.20 -9.17 0.06
C GLY A 96 -8.62 -9.49 -0.44
N GLN A 97 -9.05 -8.89 -1.55
CA GLN A 97 -10.37 -9.11 -2.14
C GLN A 97 -10.55 -10.55 -2.67
N THR A 98 -11.52 -11.33 -2.20
CA THR A 98 -11.62 -12.76 -2.55
C THR A 98 -12.00 -13.04 -4.02
N ASP A 99 -11.50 -14.15 -4.58
CA ASP A 99 -11.60 -14.54 -6.00
C ASP A 99 -13.03 -14.73 -6.53
N ASP A 100 -14.01 -14.81 -5.64
CA ASP A 100 -15.44 -14.92 -5.95
C ASP A 100 -16.01 -13.67 -6.68
N ASP A 101 -15.22 -12.60 -6.71
CA ASP A 101 -15.51 -11.37 -7.43
C ASP A 101 -15.03 -11.44 -8.88
N ASN A 102 -15.71 -12.25 -9.70
CA ASN A 102 -15.66 -12.09 -11.15
C ASN A 102 -15.99 -10.63 -11.51
N GLU A 103 -14.99 -9.87 -11.98
CA GLU A 103 -15.05 -8.45 -12.38
C GLU A 103 -16.17 -8.14 -13.39
N ARG A 104 -16.75 -9.17 -14.01
CA ARG A 104 -17.80 -9.08 -15.02
C ARG A 104 -19.18 -8.68 -14.49
N ASN A 105 -19.40 -8.67 -13.17
CA ASN A 105 -20.69 -8.20 -12.62
C ASN A 105 -20.53 -6.93 -11.75
N PRO A 106 -20.70 -5.73 -12.32
CA PRO A 106 -20.56 -4.46 -11.60
C PRO A 106 -21.60 -4.24 -10.49
N LYS A 107 -22.58 -5.15 -10.33
CA LYS A 107 -23.58 -5.13 -9.25
C LYS A 107 -23.22 -5.97 -8.03
N ARG A 108 -22.18 -6.81 -8.08
CA ARG A 108 -21.72 -7.58 -6.91
C ARG A 108 -20.88 -6.69 -6.00
N LYS A 109 -21.19 -6.70 -4.69
CA LYS A 109 -20.35 -6.05 -3.67
C LYS A 109 -19.04 -6.82 -3.60
N ARG A 110 -17.92 -6.09 -3.63
CA ARG A 110 -16.60 -6.68 -3.43
C ARG A 110 -16.55 -7.38 -2.07
N ARG A 111 -16.00 -8.58 -2.03
CA ARG A 111 -15.78 -9.34 -0.78
C ARG A 111 -14.29 -9.37 -0.47
N PHE A 112 -13.96 -9.25 0.80
CA PHE A 112 -12.59 -9.23 1.32
C PHE A 112 -12.38 -10.45 2.21
N GLU A 113 -11.15 -10.93 2.31
CA GLU A 113 -10.78 -11.89 3.34
C GLU A 113 -11.11 -11.26 4.70
N PRO A 114 -11.86 -11.96 5.56
CA PRO A 114 -12.28 -11.39 6.83
C PRO A 114 -11.07 -11.14 7.73
N VAL A 115 -10.09 -12.05 7.75
CA VAL A 115 -8.93 -12.00 8.64
C VAL A 115 -7.73 -11.37 7.94
N LEU A 116 -7.03 -10.47 8.64
CA LEU A 116 -5.82 -9.83 8.14
C LEU A 116 -4.74 -10.88 7.87
N HIS A 117 -4.02 -10.72 6.76
CA HIS A 117 -2.92 -11.60 6.39
C HIS A 117 -1.61 -10.84 6.32
N GLU A 118 -0.53 -11.50 6.75
CA GLU A 118 0.84 -11.09 6.53
C GLU A 118 1.45 -11.97 5.44
N ILE A 119 2.10 -11.33 4.48
CA ILE A 119 2.78 -11.97 3.35
C ILE A 119 4.23 -11.46 3.35
N SER A 120 5.19 -12.37 3.36
CA SER A 120 6.59 -12.03 3.21
C SER A 120 7.02 -12.08 1.74
N GLY A 121 8.00 -11.27 1.39
CA GLY A 121 8.66 -11.29 0.10
C GLY A 121 10.09 -10.77 0.19
N GLN A 122 10.72 -10.62 -0.97
CA GLN A 122 12.05 -10.03 -1.09
C GLN A 122 12.04 -8.87 -2.06
N VAL A 123 12.75 -7.79 -1.72
CA VAL A 123 12.96 -6.69 -2.67
C VAL A 123 13.78 -7.19 -3.85
N ILE A 124 13.36 -6.83 -5.05
CA ILE A 124 14.05 -7.15 -6.30
C ILE A 124 14.74 -5.89 -6.82
N ASP A 125 15.88 -6.11 -7.47
CA ASP A 125 16.58 -5.08 -8.21
C ASP A 125 15.68 -4.38 -9.24
N GLN A 126 15.91 -3.07 -9.38
CA GLN A 126 15.11 -2.18 -10.23
C GLN A 126 15.18 -2.58 -11.72
N GLU A 127 16.35 -2.98 -12.21
CA GLU A 127 16.54 -3.35 -13.61
C GLU A 127 15.84 -4.67 -13.90
N VAL A 128 15.97 -5.65 -13.00
CA VAL A 128 15.23 -6.93 -13.10
C VAL A 128 13.74 -6.65 -13.12
N CYS A 129 13.23 -5.85 -12.18
CA CYS A 129 11.81 -5.47 -12.17
C CYS A 129 11.38 -4.83 -13.49
N SER A 130 12.16 -3.88 -14.02
CA SER A 130 11.89 -3.27 -15.33
C SER A 130 11.80 -4.33 -16.44
N ILE A 131 12.73 -5.29 -16.49
CA ILE A 131 12.76 -6.38 -17.48
C ILE A 131 11.49 -7.24 -17.41
N ASN A 132 11.05 -7.62 -16.21
CA ASN A 132 9.81 -8.40 -16.01
C ASN A 132 8.59 -7.68 -16.62
N TYR A 133 8.56 -6.35 -16.60
CA TYR A 133 7.48 -5.54 -17.16
C TYR A 133 7.68 -5.14 -18.64
N ARG A 134 8.88 -5.29 -19.23
CA ARG A 134 9.17 -4.91 -20.64
C ARG A 134 8.32 -5.66 -21.66
N GLY A 135 8.00 -6.93 -21.38
CA GLY A 135 7.19 -7.78 -22.26
C GLY A 135 5.69 -7.42 -22.27
N TYR A 136 5.25 -6.50 -21.42
CA TYR A 136 3.85 -6.16 -21.19
C TYR A 136 3.45 -4.78 -21.74
N GLN A 137 4.18 -4.26 -22.75
CA GLN A 137 3.76 -3.03 -23.43
C GLN A 137 2.41 -3.25 -24.13
N THR A 138 1.32 -2.77 -23.53
CA THR A 138 0.07 -2.56 -24.26
C THR A 138 0.25 -1.37 -25.19
N THR A 139 -0.46 -1.36 -26.31
CA THR A 139 -0.29 -0.35 -27.39
C THR A 139 -0.57 1.08 -26.94
N ASP A 140 -1.20 1.28 -25.78
CA ASP A 140 -1.78 2.56 -25.40
C ASP A 140 -1.07 3.25 -24.21
N THR A 141 -0.31 2.51 -23.38
CA THR A 141 0.48 3.08 -22.27
C THR A 141 1.66 2.18 -21.89
N PRO A 142 2.92 2.60 -22.08
CA PRO A 142 4.07 1.84 -21.60
C PRO A 142 4.12 1.84 -20.06
N TYR A 143 4.29 0.66 -19.47
CA TYR A 143 4.58 0.51 -18.04
C TYR A 143 6.05 0.85 -17.81
N ILE A 144 6.32 2.08 -17.38
CA ILE A 144 7.66 2.54 -17.07
C ILE A 144 7.91 2.33 -15.57
N ILE A 145 8.82 1.41 -15.25
CA ILE A 145 9.28 1.18 -13.88
C ILE A 145 10.34 2.25 -13.55
N SER A 146 9.90 3.38 -13.00
CA SER A 146 10.74 4.49 -12.57
C SER A 146 11.28 4.29 -11.15
N GLU A 147 12.29 5.06 -10.76
CA GLU A 147 12.92 5.01 -9.42
C GLU A 147 11.95 5.32 -8.27
N GLU A 148 10.78 5.88 -8.59
CA GLU A 148 9.72 6.15 -7.62
C GLU A 148 8.99 4.89 -7.13
N LEU A 149 9.25 3.77 -7.79
CA LEU A 149 8.74 2.45 -7.45
C LEU A 149 9.83 1.62 -6.79
N ILE A 150 9.40 0.74 -5.90
CA ILE A 150 10.19 -0.37 -5.37
C ILE A 150 9.43 -1.66 -5.63
N CYS A 151 10.15 -2.70 -6.04
CA CYS A 151 9.56 -3.97 -6.43
C CYS A 151 9.86 -5.05 -5.38
N ALA A 152 8.89 -5.91 -5.11
CA ALA A 152 9.12 -7.09 -4.28
C ALA A 152 8.54 -8.35 -4.93
N ALA A 153 9.34 -9.42 -4.96
CA ALA A 153 8.85 -10.77 -5.21
C ALA A 153 8.09 -11.20 -3.96
N VAL A 154 6.78 -11.24 -4.06
CA VAL A 154 5.90 -11.72 -3.00
C VAL A 154 5.27 -13.02 -3.46
N THR A 155 5.39 -14.07 -2.65
CA THR A 155 4.66 -15.31 -2.90
C THR A 155 3.27 -15.14 -2.33
N VAL A 156 2.32 -14.76 -3.19
CA VAL A 156 0.94 -14.59 -2.76
C VAL A 156 0.22 -15.92 -2.93
N ASN A 157 -0.05 -16.62 -1.84
CA ASN A 157 -0.88 -17.83 -1.81
C ASN A 157 -2.35 -17.53 -1.48
N LYS A 158 -2.72 -16.24 -1.45
CA LYS A 158 -4.04 -15.71 -1.08
C LYS A 158 -4.37 -14.52 -1.96
N SER A 159 -5.58 -13.98 -1.84
CA SER A 159 -5.90 -12.80 -2.64
C SER A 159 -5.10 -11.55 -2.25
N CYS A 160 -4.75 -10.78 -3.26
CA CYS A 160 -3.96 -9.56 -3.23
C CYS A 160 -4.64 -8.39 -3.96
N GLN A 161 -5.87 -8.59 -4.43
CA GLN A 161 -6.70 -7.55 -5.03
C GLN A 161 -7.23 -6.59 -3.96
N GLY A 162 -7.43 -5.30 -4.27
CA GLY A 162 -8.00 -4.33 -3.33
C GLY A 162 -7.05 -3.79 -2.26
N ASP A 163 -5.80 -4.23 -2.27
CA ASP A 163 -4.72 -3.91 -1.33
C ASP A 163 -4.03 -2.56 -1.60
N ILE A 164 -4.47 -1.81 -2.61
CA ILE A 164 -3.82 -0.55 -3.00
C ILE A 164 -3.58 0.36 -1.79
N GLY A 165 -2.37 0.85 -1.60
CA GLY A 165 -2.01 1.71 -0.48
C GLY A 165 -1.72 0.98 0.85
N SER A 166 -1.88 -0.34 0.92
CA SER A 166 -1.43 -1.16 2.05
C SER A 166 0.10 -1.13 2.17
N PRO A 167 0.65 -1.34 3.38
CA PRO A 167 2.05 -1.06 3.68
C PRO A 167 3.00 -2.14 3.15
N LEU A 168 4.16 -1.72 2.66
CA LEU A 168 5.35 -2.56 2.53
C LEU A 168 6.31 -2.20 3.66
N MET A 169 6.62 -3.19 4.50
CA MET A 169 7.33 -3.01 5.76
C MET A 169 8.67 -3.73 5.72
N LEU A 170 9.72 -3.04 6.16
CA LEU A 170 11.05 -3.62 6.36
C LEU A 170 11.33 -3.71 7.85
N LYS A 171 11.78 -4.87 8.33
CA LYS A 171 12.26 -5.00 9.71
C LYS A 171 13.74 -4.61 9.77
N HIS A 172 14.06 -3.52 10.46
CA HIS A 172 15.41 -3.00 10.60
C HIS A 172 15.64 -2.53 12.04
N ASP A 173 16.78 -2.89 12.63
CA ASP A 173 17.14 -2.55 14.02
C ASP A 173 16.02 -2.80 15.05
N GLY A 174 15.34 -3.95 14.91
CA GLY A 174 14.26 -4.37 15.79
C GLY A 174 12.91 -3.68 15.58
N ASN A 175 12.81 -2.72 14.65
CA ASN A 175 11.60 -1.95 14.35
C ASN A 175 11.12 -2.19 12.91
N PHE A 176 9.83 -1.93 12.66
CA PHE A 176 9.28 -1.94 11.30
C PHE A 176 9.27 -0.53 10.70
N PHE A 177 9.82 -0.41 9.51
CA PHE A 177 9.86 0.81 8.72
C PHE A 177 8.95 0.68 7.50
N LEU A 178 8.19 1.74 7.20
CA LEU A 178 7.32 1.79 6.03
C LEU A 178 8.14 2.11 4.78
N LEU A 179 8.59 1.07 4.08
CA LEU A 179 9.43 1.17 2.90
C LEU A 179 8.67 1.64 1.66
N GLY A 180 7.40 1.22 1.55
CA GLY A 180 6.55 1.53 0.42
C GLY A 180 5.07 1.37 0.73
N ILE A 181 4.24 1.72 -0.24
CA ILE A 181 2.80 1.44 -0.24
C ILE A 181 2.40 0.80 -1.56
N VAL A 182 1.47 -0.16 -1.55
CA VAL A 182 1.05 -0.86 -2.78
C VAL A 182 0.59 0.16 -3.82
N ALA A 183 1.28 0.20 -4.96
CA ALA A 183 1.00 1.13 -6.03
C ALA A 183 -0.13 0.62 -6.94
N THR A 184 -0.20 -0.69 -7.12
CA THR A 184 -1.18 -1.38 -7.98
C THR A 184 -1.49 -2.77 -7.45
N ASP A 185 -2.71 -3.23 -7.70
CA ASP A 185 -3.18 -4.61 -7.49
C ASP A 185 -3.16 -5.45 -8.78
N TYR A 186 -2.57 -4.91 -9.85
CA TYR A 186 -2.47 -5.57 -11.15
C TYR A 186 -1.65 -6.87 -11.10
N ARG A 187 -2.24 -7.97 -11.58
CA ARG A 187 -1.60 -9.30 -11.75
C ARG A 187 -0.85 -9.80 -10.51
N CYS A 188 -1.38 -9.55 -9.34
CA CYS A 188 -0.73 -9.92 -8.10
C CYS A 188 -0.60 -11.45 -7.87
N PHE A 189 -1.27 -12.28 -8.68
CA PHE A 189 -1.13 -13.74 -8.72
C PHE A 189 -0.18 -14.27 -9.80
N ASP A 190 0.40 -13.39 -10.62
CA ASP A 190 1.31 -13.79 -11.68
C ASP A 190 2.75 -13.81 -11.13
N GLU A 191 3.28 -15.02 -10.92
CA GLU A 191 4.62 -15.24 -10.34
C GLU A 191 5.74 -14.59 -11.17
N TYR A 192 5.49 -14.26 -12.44
CA TYR A 192 6.46 -13.58 -13.29
C TYR A 192 6.49 -12.06 -13.09
N TYR A 193 5.53 -11.46 -12.37
CA TYR A 193 5.47 -10.00 -12.18
C TYR A 193 5.67 -9.63 -10.71
N PRO A 194 6.82 -9.00 -10.37
CA PRO A 194 7.05 -8.49 -9.03
C PRO A 194 6.01 -7.45 -8.63
N ARG A 195 5.58 -7.43 -7.37
CA ARG A 195 4.60 -6.45 -6.92
C ARG A 195 5.24 -5.06 -6.83
N LEU A 196 4.52 -4.04 -7.31
CA LEU A 196 4.98 -2.66 -7.36
C LEU A 196 4.45 -1.84 -6.18
N PHE A 197 5.35 -1.10 -5.55
CA PHE A 197 5.06 -0.21 -4.43
C PHE A 197 5.64 1.17 -4.70
N THR A 198 4.96 2.23 -4.27
CA THR A 198 5.55 3.58 -4.27
C THR A 198 6.62 3.66 -3.18
N LYS A 199 7.87 3.97 -3.55
CA LYS A 199 9.03 4.05 -2.65
C LYS A 199 8.94 5.28 -1.76
N LEU A 200 8.75 5.09 -0.46
CA LEU A 200 8.42 6.20 0.45
C LEU A 200 9.59 7.14 0.75
N SER A 201 10.84 6.64 0.70
CA SER A 201 12.02 7.47 1.01
C SER A 201 12.18 8.68 0.09
N LEU A 202 11.60 8.65 -1.11
CA LEU A 202 11.61 9.77 -2.06
C LEU A 202 10.62 10.90 -1.71
N TYR A 203 9.66 10.64 -0.83
CA TYR A 203 8.60 11.59 -0.47
C TYR A 203 8.78 12.14 0.94
N MET A 204 9.86 11.80 1.64
CA MET A 204 10.04 12.15 3.05
C MET A 204 10.05 13.66 3.31
N ASP A 205 10.65 14.47 2.43
CA ASP A 205 10.63 15.92 2.57
C ASP A 205 9.21 16.49 2.51
N TRP A 206 8.41 16.00 1.56
CA TRP A 206 6.99 16.37 1.44
C TRP A 206 6.16 15.85 2.62
N ILE A 207 6.39 14.61 3.05
CA ILE A 207 5.70 14.03 4.21
C ILE A 207 5.98 14.90 5.43
N VAL A 208 7.25 15.15 5.76
CA VAL A 208 7.65 15.95 6.93
C VAL A 208 7.12 17.38 6.84
N ALA A 209 7.12 18.01 5.66
CA ALA A 209 6.55 19.35 5.47
C ALA A 209 5.05 19.40 5.78
N ASN A 210 4.31 18.30 5.57
CA ASN A 210 2.88 18.21 5.86
C ASN A 210 2.57 17.59 7.24
N LEU A 211 3.60 17.11 7.98
CA LEU A 211 3.48 16.69 9.37
C LEU A 211 3.62 17.87 10.36
N LYS A 212 4.28 18.95 9.94
CA LYS A 212 4.48 20.14 10.78
C LYS A 212 3.20 20.96 10.86
N PHE A 213 2.72 21.14 12.08
CA PHE A 213 1.70 22.11 12.47
C PHE A 213 2.36 23.44 12.78
#